data_AF-A0A853PRK8-F1
#
_entry.id   AF-A0A853PRK8-F1
#
_cell.length_a   1.000
_cell.length_b   1.000
_cell.length_c   1.000
_cell.angle_alpha   90.00
_cell.angle_beta   90.00
_cell.angle_gamma   90.00
#
_symmetry.space_group_name_H-M   'P 1'
#
loop_
_entity.id
_entity.type
_entity.pdbx_description
1 polymer ?
#
loop_
_entity_poly.entity_id
_entity_poly.type
_entity_poly.pdbx_seq_one_letter_code
_entity_poly.pdbx_strand_id
1 'polypeptide(L)'
;MNKETIKIVEAIGNDILTLATIIMEDDSISVNDKVGKNTLKNSALKSDLEQKIQATGNPIIQTFFNHYVVYLEWNRPKKYGKQPPIDCLRDWASKNGIPTDNSTLWLISRAIWRDGHTGRPILATLANNIEELFEKQYFDELFTAIITELQNFFKD
;
A
#
# COMPACT_ATOMS: atom_id res chain seq x y z
N MET A 1 19.67 20.75 -4.43
CA MET A 1 19.82 19.47 -5.15
C MET A 1 19.93 19.76 -6.63
N ASN A 2 20.87 19.09 -7.29
CA ASN A 2 20.99 19.17 -8.74
C ASN A 2 19.83 18.42 -9.44
N LYS A 3 19.73 18.61 -10.75
CA LYS A 3 18.70 18.01 -11.60
C LYS A 3 18.74 16.48 -11.65
N GLU A 4 19.92 15.87 -11.64
CA GLU A 4 20.08 14.40 -11.67
C GLU A 4 19.68 13.76 -10.34
N THR A 5 20.05 14.33 -9.20
CA THR A 5 19.58 13.84 -7.89
C THR A 5 18.06 13.96 -7.76
N ILE A 6 17.45 15.04 -8.27
CA ILE A 6 15.98 15.18 -8.29
C ILE A 6 15.34 14.06 -9.12
N LYS A 7 15.86 13.78 -10.32
CA LYS A 7 15.34 12.70 -11.16
C LYS A 7 15.43 11.33 -10.49
N ILE A 8 16.53 11.04 -9.80
CA ILE A 8 16.70 9.76 -9.10
C ILE A 8 15.69 9.67 -7.95
N VAL A 9 15.50 10.73 -7.17
CA VAL A 9 14.47 10.76 -6.12
C VAL A 9 13.05 10.57 -6.70
N GLU A 10 12.75 11.18 -7.84
CA GLU A 10 11.50 10.98 -8.56
C GLU A 10 11.32 9.53 -9.03
N ALA A 11 12.38 8.93 -9.58
CA ALA A 11 12.39 7.53 -10.00
C ALA A 11 12.14 6.58 -8.83
N ILE A 12 12.87 6.75 -7.72
CA ILE A 12 12.68 5.96 -6.48
C ILE A 12 11.22 6.06 -6.00
N GLY A 13 10.65 7.26 -5.99
CA GLY A 13 9.25 7.41 -5.58
C GLY A 13 8.30 6.64 -6.50
N ASN A 14 8.51 6.71 -7.82
CA ASN A 14 7.65 6.03 -8.80
C ASN A 14 7.79 4.51 -8.71
N ASP A 15 8.99 4.02 -8.43
CA ASP A 15 9.23 2.61 -8.18
C ASP A 15 8.50 2.15 -6.91
N ILE A 16 8.54 2.92 -5.82
CA ILE A 16 7.80 2.61 -4.58
C ILE A 16 6.30 2.48 -4.86
N LEU A 17 5.73 3.40 -5.64
CA LEU A 17 4.31 3.33 -6.04
C LEU A 17 4.03 2.08 -6.91
N THR A 18 4.96 1.75 -7.80
CA THR A 18 4.87 0.57 -8.66
C THR A 18 4.95 -0.72 -7.83
N LEU A 19 5.85 -0.80 -6.86
CA LEU A 19 5.97 -1.94 -5.93
C LEU A 19 4.70 -2.13 -5.12
N ALA A 20 4.13 -1.05 -4.58
CA ALA A 20 2.85 -1.11 -3.87
C ALA A 20 1.74 -1.68 -4.78
N THR A 21 1.73 -1.27 -6.05
CA THR A 21 0.78 -1.77 -7.05
C THR A 21 1.00 -3.25 -7.35
N ILE A 22 2.25 -3.67 -7.56
CA ILE A 22 2.63 -5.08 -7.81
C ILE A 22 2.21 -5.96 -6.64
N ILE A 23 2.44 -5.53 -5.40
CA ILE A 23 2.03 -6.26 -4.19
C ILE A 23 0.52 -6.49 -4.18
N MET A 24 -0.28 -5.48 -4.56
CA MET A 24 -1.74 -5.61 -4.64
C MET A 24 -2.21 -6.52 -5.78
N GLU A 25 -1.38 -6.73 -6.80
CA GLU A 25 -1.64 -7.65 -7.92
C GLU A 25 -1.10 -9.07 -7.68
N ASP A 26 -0.17 -9.24 -6.75
CA ASP A 26 0.44 -10.51 -6.41
C ASP A 26 -0.53 -11.40 -5.61
N ASP A 27 -0.93 -12.52 -6.21
CA ASP A 27 -1.85 -13.48 -5.60
C ASP A 27 -1.27 -14.17 -4.36
N SER A 28 0.06 -14.24 -4.22
CA SER A 28 0.69 -14.82 -3.04
C SER A 28 0.52 -13.96 -1.78
N ILE A 29 0.23 -12.67 -1.95
CA ILE A 29 0.05 -11.70 -0.86
C ILE A 29 -1.42 -11.27 -0.74
N SER A 30 -2.07 -11.05 -1.89
CA SER A 30 -3.32 -10.31 -1.98
C SER A 30 -4.57 -11.17 -2.07
N VAL A 31 -4.44 -12.50 -2.17
CA VAL A 31 -5.56 -13.43 -2.10
C VAL A 31 -6.25 -13.34 -0.74
N ASN A 32 -7.58 -13.27 -0.76
CA ASN A 32 -8.39 -13.45 0.42
C ASN A 32 -8.81 -14.91 0.53
N ASP A 33 -8.30 -15.59 1.56
CA ASP A 33 -8.53 -17.03 1.81
C ASP A 33 -10.00 -17.44 1.79
N LYS A 34 -10.91 -16.54 2.21
CA LYS A 34 -12.35 -16.86 2.26
C LYS A 34 -12.98 -17.00 0.89
N VAL A 35 -12.47 -16.28 -0.11
CA VAL A 35 -13.04 -16.26 -1.47
C VAL A 35 -12.09 -16.84 -2.51
N GLY A 36 -10.86 -17.19 -2.12
CA GLY A 36 -9.85 -17.81 -2.99
C GLY A 36 -9.45 -16.96 -4.19
N LYS A 37 -9.59 -15.63 -4.08
CA LYS A 37 -9.31 -14.67 -5.15
C LYS A 37 -8.59 -13.44 -4.61
N ASN A 38 -7.78 -12.82 -5.45
CA ASN A 38 -7.18 -11.53 -5.16
C ASN A 38 -8.26 -10.45 -5.18
N THR A 39 -8.48 -9.87 -4.00
CA THR A 39 -9.49 -8.83 -3.79
C THR A 39 -8.89 -7.42 -3.78
N LEU A 40 -7.56 -7.29 -3.90
CA LEU A 40 -6.86 -6.00 -3.91
C LEU A 40 -6.59 -5.48 -5.32
N LYS A 41 -6.45 -6.37 -6.31
CA LYS A 41 -6.18 -6.04 -7.72
C LYS A 41 -7.07 -4.93 -8.31
N ASN A 42 -8.34 -4.91 -7.93
CA ASN A 42 -9.34 -3.93 -8.37
C ASN A 42 -9.98 -3.19 -7.18
N SER A 43 -9.26 -3.07 -6.06
CA SER A 43 -9.78 -2.45 -4.84
C SER A 43 -9.61 -0.94 -4.84
N ALA A 44 -10.44 -0.27 -4.03
CA ALA A 44 -10.25 1.14 -3.71
C ALA A 44 -8.87 1.42 -3.09
N LEU A 45 -8.31 0.47 -2.33
CA LEU A 45 -6.97 0.62 -1.77
C LEU A 45 -5.91 0.86 -2.84
N LYS A 46 -6.03 0.20 -3.99
CA LYS A 46 -5.11 0.36 -5.12
C LYS A 46 -5.36 1.66 -5.89
N SER A 47 -6.63 1.96 -6.17
CA SER A 47 -6.98 3.17 -6.93
C SER A 47 -6.70 4.46 -6.17
N ASP A 48 -6.75 4.41 -4.84
CA ASP A 48 -6.57 5.56 -3.95
C ASP A 48 -5.11 5.68 -3.48
N LEU A 49 -4.17 4.93 -4.07
CA LEU A 49 -2.75 5.11 -3.80
C LEU A 49 -2.31 6.47 -4.31
N GLU A 50 -1.73 7.26 -3.42
CA GLU A 50 -1.18 8.57 -3.78
C GLU A 50 0.30 8.64 -3.41
N GLN A 51 1.07 9.33 -4.23
CA GLN A 51 2.48 9.55 -3.99
C GLN A 51 2.75 11.06 -3.99
N LYS A 52 3.56 11.49 -3.02
CA LYS A 52 4.03 12.87 -2.93
C LYS A 52 5.53 12.88 -2.72
N ILE A 53 6.22 13.60 -3.59
CA ILE A 53 7.67 13.79 -3.53
C ILE A 53 7.95 15.26 -3.24
N GLN A 54 8.74 15.52 -2.20
CA GLN A 54 9.19 16.85 -1.83
C GLN A 54 10.71 16.87 -1.92
N ALA A 55 11.25 17.40 -3.03
CA ALA A 55 12.68 17.41 -3.32
C ALA A 55 13.39 18.70 -2.85
N THR A 56 12.98 19.27 -1.71
CA THR A 56 13.54 20.53 -1.19
C THR A 56 14.45 20.29 0.00
N GLY A 57 15.74 20.56 -0.16
CA GLY A 57 16.74 20.34 0.89
C GLY A 57 16.96 18.85 1.12
N ASN A 58 16.19 18.28 2.04
CA ASN A 58 16.12 16.83 2.27
C ASN A 58 14.95 16.24 1.49
N PRO A 59 15.20 15.35 0.52
CA PRO A 59 14.13 14.73 -0.23
C PRO A 59 13.25 13.86 0.66
N ILE A 60 11.94 14.06 0.60
CA ILE A 60 10.95 13.25 1.30
C ILE A 60 10.06 12.58 0.25
N ILE A 61 9.98 11.26 0.31
CA ILE A 61 9.07 10.45 -0.50
C ILE A 61 7.97 9.93 0.43
N GLN A 62 6.71 10.22 0.10
CA GLN A 62 5.55 9.78 0.86
C GLN A 62 4.61 8.99 -0.04
N THR A 63 4.24 7.79 0.39
CA THR A 63 3.22 6.97 -0.28
C THR A 63 2.05 6.81 0.69
N PHE A 64 0.87 7.25 0.26
CA PHE A 64 -0.34 7.25 1.06
C PHE A 64 -1.24 6.09 0.65
N PHE A 65 -1.68 5.35 1.67
CA PHE A 65 -2.71 4.34 1.55
C PHE A 65 -3.96 4.88 2.25
N ASN A 66 -5.13 4.61 1.67
CA ASN A 66 -6.36 4.89 2.40
C ASN A 66 -6.41 4.03 3.69
N HIS A 67 -7.18 4.48 4.70
CA HIS A 67 -7.19 3.88 6.04
C HIS A 67 -7.58 2.38 6.05
N TYR A 68 -8.19 1.89 4.97
CA TYR A 68 -8.57 0.48 4.86
C TYR A 68 -7.38 -0.47 5.00
N VAL A 69 -6.16 -0.04 4.64
CA VAL A 69 -4.92 -0.85 4.78
C VAL A 69 -4.77 -1.44 6.18
N VAL A 70 -5.13 -0.69 7.22
CA VAL A 70 -5.02 -1.11 8.62
C VAL A 70 -5.85 -2.36 8.89
N TYR A 71 -7.05 -2.45 8.34
CA TYR A 71 -7.92 -3.61 8.51
C TYR A 71 -7.43 -4.82 7.72
N LEU A 72 -6.73 -4.58 6.60
CA LEU A 72 -6.19 -5.64 5.78
C LEU A 72 -4.92 -6.24 6.37
N GLU A 73 -4.09 -5.44 7.03
CA GLU A 73 -2.88 -5.91 7.69
C GLU A 73 -3.17 -6.58 9.03
N TRP A 74 -4.28 -6.21 9.66
CA TRP A 74 -4.64 -6.72 10.96
C TRP A 74 -5.24 -8.12 10.91
N ASN A 75 -4.65 -9.04 11.67
CA ASN A 75 -5.25 -10.33 12.00
C ASN A 75 -6.44 -10.14 12.94
N ARG A 76 -7.67 -10.38 12.45
CA ARG A 76 -8.87 -10.41 13.29
C ARG A 76 -9.17 -11.83 13.74
N PRO A 77 -9.05 -12.18 15.04
CA PRO A 77 -9.44 -13.50 15.52
C PRO A 77 -10.95 -13.74 15.42
N LYS A 78 -11.33 -15.02 15.38
CA LYS A 78 -12.74 -15.44 15.41
C LYS A 78 -13.43 -14.92 16.67
N LYS A 79 -14.62 -14.35 16.50
CA LYS A 79 -15.46 -13.78 17.56
C LYS A 79 -14.76 -12.71 18.40
N TYR A 80 -13.75 -12.03 17.85
CA TYR A 80 -13.00 -11.00 18.55
C TYR A 80 -13.76 -9.69 18.62
N GLY A 81 -13.78 -9.09 19.82
CA GLY A 81 -14.36 -7.78 20.07
C GLY A 81 -15.83 -7.68 19.69
N LYS A 82 -16.27 -6.45 19.38
CA LYS A 82 -17.63 -6.19 18.92
C LYS A 82 -17.78 -6.55 17.44
N GLN A 83 -18.96 -7.06 17.11
CA GLN A 83 -19.39 -7.27 15.73
C GLN A 83 -19.36 -5.92 14.96
N PRO A 84 -18.87 -5.88 13.70
CA PRO A 84 -18.84 -4.63 12.92
C PRO A 84 -20.23 -3.97 12.82
N PRO A 85 -20.36 -2.65 12.99
CA PRO A 85 -21.64 -1.98 12.79
C PRO A 85 -22.15 -2.19 11.36
N ILE A 86 -23.44 -2.51 11.22
CA ILE A 86 -24.04 -2.74 9.89
C ILE A 86 -24.05 -1.49 9.01
N ASP A 87 -24.10 -0.30 9.62
CA ASP A 87 -24.07 0.98 8.88
C ASP A 87 -22.77 1.16 8.09
N CYS A 88 -21.63 0.69 8.64
CA CYS A 88 -20.34 0.74 7.95
C CYS A 88 -20.27 -0.17 6.71
N LEU A 89 -21.20 -1.13 6.59
CA LEU A 89 -21.24 -2.07 5.47
C LEU A 89 -22.14 -1.59 4.33
N ARG A 90 -22.98 -0.57 4.55
CA ARG A 90 -24.03 -0.15 3.61
C ARG A 90 -23.44 0.32 2.27
N ASP A 91 -22.47 1.22 2.31
CA ASP A 91 -21.85 1.77 1.11
C ASP A 91 -21.08 0.70 0.33
N TRP A 92 -20.37 -0.18 1.03
CA TRP A 92 -19.68 -1.31 0.42
C TRP A 92 -20.66 -2.29 -0.23
N ALA A 93 -21.75 -2.67 0.46
CA ALA A 93 -22.76 -3.56 -0.07
C ALA A 93 -23.42 -2.97 -1.32
N SER A 94 -23.81 -1.69 -1.27
CA SER A 94 -24.40 -0.99 -2.41
C SER A 94 -23.46 -0.96 -3.63
N LYS A 95 -22.17 -0.64 -3.42
CA LYS A 95 -21.16 -0.62 -4.51
C LYS A 95 -20.94 -1.99 -5.14
N ASN A 96 -21.21 -3.07 -4.41
CA ASN A 96 -21.03 -4.45 -4.88
C ASN A 96 -22.34 -5.12 -5.32
N GLY A 97 -23.45 -4.37 -5.43
CA GLY A 97 -24.75 -4.92 -5.82
C GLY A 97 -25.35 -5.90 -4.80
N ILE A 98 -24.93 -5.80 -3.53
CA ILE A 98 -25.43 -6.63 -2.42
C ILE A 98 -26.61 -5.90 -1.77
N PRO A 99 -27.70 -6.60 -1.40
CA PRO A 99 -28.81 -6.00 -0.67
C PRO A 99 -28.35 -5.27 0.60
N THR A 100 -28.86 -4.05 0.78
CA THR A 100 -28.49 -3.16 1.89
C THR A 100 -29.49 -3.17 3.04
N ASP A 101 -30.41 -4.14 3.05
CA ASP A 101 -31.35 -4.31 4.16
C ASP A 101 -30.64 -4.79 5.43
N ASN A 102 -31.24 -4.47 6.59
CA ASN A 102 -30.63 -4.76 7.89
C ASN A 102 -30.34 -6.26 8.09
N SER A 103 -31.14 -7.15 7.50
CA SER A 103 -30.95 -8.60 7.69
C SER A 103 -29.71 -9.10 6.93
N THR A 104 -29.55 -8.69 5.67
CA THR A 104 -28.35 -9.01 4.88
C THR A 104 -27.10 -8.40 5.48
N LEU A 105 -27.13 -7.11 5.85
CA LEU A 105 -25.98 -6.45 6.46
C LEU A 105 -25.62 -7.06 7.81
N TRP A 106 -26.60 -7.47 8.61
CA TRP A 106 -26.36 -8.17 9.88
C TRP A 106 -25.70 -9.53 9.66
N LEU A 107 -26.13 -10.30 8.65
CA LEU A 107 -25.53 -11.59 8.32
C LEU A 107 -24.06 -11.44 7.88
N ILE A 108 -23.76 -10.45 7.04
CA ILE A 108 -22.39 -10.15 6.60
C ILE A 108 -21.54 -9.74 7.80
N SER A 109 -22.03 -8.80 8.60
CA SER A 109 -21.37 -8.33 9.80
C SER A 109 -21.08 -9.49 10.78
N ARG A 110 -22.06 -10.37 10.98
CA ARG A 110 -21.91 -11.56 11.82
C ARG A 110 -20.89 -12.53 11.25
N ALA A 111 -20.86 -12.73 9.94
CA ALA A 111 -19.86 -13.60 9.29
C ALA A 111 -18.44 -13.05 9.48
N ILE A 112 -18.24 -11.74 9.31
CA ILE A 112 -16.93 -11.08 9.58
C ILE A 112 -16.50 -11.32 11.02
N TRP A 113 -17.40 -11.09 11.99
CA TRP A 113 -17.10 -11.30 13.41
C TRP A 113 -16.86 -12.77 13.75
N ARG A 114 -17.74 -13.67 13.31
CA ARG A 114 -17.70 -15.10 13.62
C ARG A 114 -16.43 -15.75 13.07
N ASP A 115 -16.08 -15.43 11.84
CA ASP A 115 -15.03 -16.13 11.11
C ASP A 115 -13.66 -15.45 11.24
N GLY A 116 -13.62 -14.17 11.60
CA GLY A 116 -12.38 -13.38 11.62
C GLY A 116 -11.77 -13.28 10.22
N HIS A 117 -10.52 -12.85 10.14
CA HIS A 117 -9.71 -12.88 8.92
C HIS A 117 -8.23 -12.82 9.23
N THR A 118 -7.43 -13.41 8.36
CA THR A 118 -5.98 -13.28 8.37
C THR A 118 -5.59 -11.97 7.70
N GLY A 119 -4.66 -11.25 8.31
CA GLY A 119 -4.06 -10.06 7.75
C GLY A 119 -3.15 -10.39 6.58
N ARG A 120 -3.05 -9.47 5.62
CA ARG A 120 -2.18 -9.55 4.44
C ARG A 120 -1.03 -8.54 4.62
N PRO A 121 0.24 -8.97 4.50
CA PRO A 121 1.41 -8.18 4.89
C PRO A 121 1.84 -7.16 3.81
N ILE A 122 0.94 -6.25 3.42
CA ILE A 122 1.16 -5.30 2.32
C ILE A 122 2.33 -4.35 2.62
N LEU A 123 2.29 -3.64 3.75
CA LEU A 123 3.25 -2.62 4.15
C LEU A 123 4.58 -3.24 4.56
N ALA A 124 4.54 -4.39 5.24
CA ALA A 124 5.76 -5.13 5.59
C ALA A 124 6.49 -5.62 4.34
N THR A 125 5.78 -6.20 3.36
CA THR A 125 6.39 -6.60 2.08
C THR A 125 6.91 -5.39 1.30
N LEU A 126 6.16 -4.29 1.28
CA LEU A 126 6.63 -3.07 0.63
C LEU A 126 7.93 -2.54 1.26
N ALA A 127 7.99 -2.47 2.59
CA ALA A 127 9.18 -2.01 3.31
C ALA A 127 10.41 -2.88 2.98
N ASN A 128 10.26 -4.21 3.00
CA ASN A 128 11.34 -5.13 2.66
C ASN A 128 11.82 -4.94 1.20
N ASN A 129 10.89 -4.79 0.25
CA ASN A 129 11.24 -4.59 -1.16
C ASN A 129 11.98 -3.25 -1.38
N ILE A 130 11.58 -2.21 -0.65
CA ILE A 130 12.25 -0.90 -0.70
C ILE A 130 13.67 -1.01 -0.14
N GLU A 131 13.84 -1.66 1.01
CA GLU A 131 15.15 -1.86 1.63
C GLU A 131 16.09 -2.63 0.69
N GLU A 132 15.60 -3.71 0.07
CA GLU A 132 16.36 -4.49 -0.90
C GLU A 132 16.81 -3.66 -2.12
N LEU A 133 15.92 -2.85 -2.69
CA LEU A 133 16.28 -1.97 -3.81
C LEU A 133 17.20 -0.83 -3.39
N PHE A 134 17.07 -0.36 -2.15
CA PHE A 134 17.97 0.66 -1.63
C PHE A 134 19.40 0.14 -1.56
N GLU A 135 19.59 -1.06 -1.04
CA GLU A 135 20.90 -1.71 -0.94
C GLU A 135 21.48 -2.08 -2.31
N LYS A 136 20.65 -2.55 -3.25
CA LYS A 136 21.11 -3.09 -4.53
C LYS A 136 21.28 -2.05 -5.64
N GLN A 137 20.56 -0.95 -5.56
CA GLN A 137 20.45 -0.01 -6.69
C GLN A 137 20.45 1.45 -6.24
N TYR A 138 19.50 1.86 -5.40
CA TYR A 138 19.28 3.29 -5.16
C TYR A 138 20.46 3.97 -4.46
N PHE A 139 21.16 3.25 -3.58
CA PHE A 139 22.36 3.78 -2.92
C PHE A 139 23.44 4.17 -3.95
N ASP A 140 23.75 3.28 -4.88
CA ASP A 140 24.79 3.51 -5.89
C ASP A 140 24.40 4.62 -6.87
N GLU A 141 23.13 4.68 -7.28
CA GLU A 141 22.61 5.74 -8.15
C GLU A 141 22.70 7.11 -7.48
N LEU A 142 22.22 7.22 -6.23
CA LEU A 142 22.28 8.46 -5.45
C LEU A 142 23.73 8.88 -5.20
N PHE A 143 24.60 7.94 -4.79
CA PHE A 143 26.00 8.22 -4.53
C PHE A 143 26.70 8.73 -5.79
N THR A 144 26.50 8.07 -6.93
CA THR A 144 27.09 8.46 -8.21
C THR A 144 26.65 9.86 -8.62
N ALA A 145 25.36 10.18 -8.47
CA ALA A 145 24.85 11.52 -8.79
C ALA A 145 25.44 12.62 -7.89
N ILE A 146 25.62 12.34 -6.59
CA ILE A 146 26.22 13.29 -5.65
C ILE A 146 27.71 13.49 -5.96
N ILE A 147 28.48 12.41 -6.19
CA ILE A 147 29.91 12.52 -6.52
C ILE A 147 30.10 13.27 -7.84
N THR A 148 29.27 13.01 -8.84
CA THR A 148 29.30 13.73 -10.12
C THR A 148 29.07 15.23 -9.92
N GLU A 149 28.15 15.61 -9.03
CA GLU A 149 27.91 17.01 -8.67
C GLU A 149 29.15 17.65 -8.04
N LEU A 150 29.74 17.00 -7.04
CA LEU A 150 30.91 17.50 -6.34
C LEU A 150 32.09 17.67 -7.28
N GLN A 151 32.34 16.70 -8.16
CA GLN A 151 33.41 16.78 -9.15
C GLN A 151 33.20 17.95 -10.13
N ASN A 152 31.96 18.23 -10.53
CA ASN A 152 31.67 19.38 -11.40
C ASN A 152 31.85 20.70 -10.65
N PHE A 153 31.41 20.78 -9.38
CA PHE A 153 31.59 21.96 -8.54
C PHE A 153 33.06 22.37 -8.34
N PHE A 154 33.98 21.41 -8.25
CA PHE A 154 35.42 21.68 -8.09
C PHE A 154 36.20 21.82 -9.41
N LYS A 155 35.56 21.62 -10.56
CA LYS A 155 36.17 21.85 -11.89
C LYS A 155 35.93 23.27 -12.41
N ASP A 156 34.91 23.94 -11.87
CA ASP A 156 34.68 25.38 -12.01
C ASP A 156 35.51 26.17 -10.97
#